data_AF-A0A3D2MR57-F1
#
_entry.id   AF-A0A3D2MR57-F1
#
_cell.length_a   1.000
_cell.length_b   1.000
_cell.length_c   1.000
_cell.angle_alpha   90.00
_cell.angle_beta   90.00
_cell.angle_gamma   90.00
#
_symmetry.space_group_name_H-M   'P 1'
#
loop_
_entity.id
_entity.type
_entity.pdbx_description
1 polymer ?
#
loop_
_entity_poly.entity_id
_entity_poly.type
_entity_poly.pdbx_seq_one_letter_code
_entity_poly.pdbx_strand_id
1 'polypeptide(L)' 'FEGYVVESKAGWLAYLGGANDANPLGNRLVELKQILALAQREQLNLATIDLRFGLRPVYTLKQ' A
#
# COMPACT_ATOMS: atom_id res chain seq x y z
N PHE A 1 6.75 -5.71 -14.79
CA PHE A 1 5.99 -6.13 -13.59
C PHE A 1 4.52 -6.02 -13.96
N GLU A 2 3.78 -7.12 -14.03
CA GLU A 2 2.33 -7.08 -14.25
C GLU A 2 1.65 -6.96 -12.88
N GLY A 3 1.43 -5.74 -12.41
CA GLY A 3 0.84 -5.49 -11.10
C GLY A 3 0.30 -4.08 -10.99
N TYR A 4 -0.73 -3.93 -10.17
CA TYR A 4 -1.34 -2.64 -9.86
C TYR A 4 -0.42 -1.85 -8.95
N VAL A 5 -0.18 -0.60 -9.32
CA VAL A 5 0.55 0.39 -8.51
C VAL A 5 -0.33 1.61 -8.34
N VAL A 6 -0.42 2.12 -7.12
CA VAL A 6 -1.05 3.41 -6.82
C VAL A 6 0.04 4.42 -6.55
N GLU A 7 0.01 5.51 -7.29
CA GLU A 7 0.88 6.66 -7.07
C GLU A 7 0.09 7.79 -6.41
N SER A 8 0.67 8.36 -5.36
CA SER A 8 0.09 9.47 -4.63
C SER A 8 0.67 10.80 -5.06
N LYS A 9 -0.16 11.85 -5.05
CA LYS A 9 0.29 13.25 -5.19
C LYS A 9 1.29 13.66 -4.10
N ALA A 10 1.30 12.99 -2.94
CA ALA A 10 2.30 13.20 -1.90
C ALA A 10 3.64 12.48 -2.17
N GLY A 11 3.77 11.79 -3.31
CA GLY A 11 4.99 11.13 -3.76
C GLY A 11 5.31 9.84 -3.00
N TRP A 12 4.28 9.12 -2.51
CA TRP A 12 4.42 7.74 -2.06
C TRP A 12 3.87 6.77 -3.11
N LEU A 13 4.39 5.55 -3.11
CA LEU A 13 3.96 4.47 -4.01
C LEU A 13 3.38 3.30 -3.22
N ALA A 14 2.25 2.74 -3.66
CA ALA A 14 1.71 1.49 -3.12
C ALA A 14 1.71 0.38 -4.17
N TYR A 15 2.36 -0.74 -3.86
CA TYR A 15 2.41 -1.94 -4.70
C TYR A 15 1.30 -2.90 -4.28
N LEU A 16 0.29 -3.04 -5.14
CA LEU A 16 -0.91 -3.83 -4.85
C LEU A 16 -0.87 -5.24 -5.45
N GLY A 17 0.21 -5.63 -6.14
CA GLY A 17 0.33 -6.95 -6.77
C GLY A 17 -0.57 -7.11 -8.01
N GLY A 18 -0.69 -8.34 -8.51
CA GLY A 18 -1.44 -8.70 -9.72
C GLY A 18 -2.83 -9.27 -9.45
N ALA A 19 -3.57 -9.51 -10.54
CA ALA A 19 -4.93 -10.05 -10.49
C ALA A 19 -4.99 -11.50 -9.98
N ASN A 20 -3.89 -12.25 -10.07
CA ASN A 20 -3.80 -13.66 -9.68
C ASN A 20 -3.27 -13.90 -8.26
N ASP A 21 -3.07 -12.83 -7.48
CA ASP A 21 -2.59 -12.98 -6.11
C ASP A 21 -3.65 -13.58 -5.19
N ALA A 22 -3.19 -14.35 -4.19
CA ALA A 22 -4.06 -15.04 -3.23
C ALA A 22 -4.93 -14.09 -2.39
N ASN A 23 -4.46 -12.87 -2.11
CA ASN A 23 -5.27 -11.81 -1.50
C ASN A 23 -5.92 -10.97 -2.61
N PRO A 24 -7.25 -10.98 -2.79
CA PRO A 24 -7.92 -10.24 -3.84
C PRO A 24 -7.57 -8.74 -3.85
N LEU A 25 -7.58 -8.11 -5.03
CA LEU A 25 -7.30 -6.67 -5.15
C LEU A 25 -8.19 -5.82 -4.23
N GLY A 26 -9.47 -6.16 -4.10
CA GLY A 26 -10.40 -5.44 -3.22
C GLY A 26 -9.96 -5.40 -1.76
N ASN A 27 -9.47 -6.52 -1.22
CA ASN A 27 -8.97 -6.59 0.16
C ASN A 27 -7.72 -5.72 0.34
N ARG A 28 -6.81 -5.75 -0.63
CA ARG A 28 -5.60 -4.91 -0.60
C ARG A 28 -5.92 -3.42 -0.70
N LEU A 29 -6.96 -3.03 -1.43
CA LEU A 29 -7.45 -1.65 -1.45
C LEU A 29 -8.03 -1.23 -0.09
N VAL A 30 -8.70 -2.15 0.63
CA VAL A 30 -9.17 -1.90 2.00
C VAL A 30 -7.98 -1.74 2.95
N GLU A 31 -6.98 -2.61 2.88
CA GLU A 31 -5.74 -2.50 3.67
C GLU A 31 -4.99 -1.21 3.38
N LEU A 32 -4.86 -0.81 2.11
CA LEU A 32 -4.28 0.47 1.72
C LEU A 32 -5.01 1.63 2.42
N LYS A 33 -6.35 1.64 2.37
CA LYS A 33 -7.14 2.69 3.02
C LYS A 33 -6.89 2.76 4.54
N GLN A 34 -6.74 1.61 5.21
CA GLN A 34 -6.43 1.53 6.64
C GLN A 34 -5.04 2.09 6.96
N ILE A 35 -4.02 1.75 6.17
CA ILE A 35 -2.66 2.26 6.32
C ILE A 35 -2.61 3.78 6.10
N LEU A 36 -3.34 4.28 5.10
CA LEU A 36 -3.41 5.72 4.85
C LEU A 36 -4.10 6.46 6.00
N ALA A 37 -5.17 5.90 6.57
CA ALA A 37 -5.82 6.47 7.75
C ALA A 37 -4.89 6.48 8.98
N LEU A 38 -4.12 5.41 9.19
CA LEU A 38 -3.10 5.31 10.22
C LEU A 38 -2.02 6.39 10.04
N ALA A 39 -1.44 6.47 8.84
CA ALA A 39 -0.40 7.43 8.51
C ALA A 39 -0.88 8.88 8.67
N GLN A 40 -2.14 9.17 8.29
CA GLN A 40 -2.72 10.48 8.53
C GLN A 40 -2.84 10.80 10.03
N ARG A 41 -3.34 9.87 10.83
CA ARG A 41 -3.51 10.03 12.28
C ARG A 41 -2.17 10.25 13.00
N GLU A 42 -1.15 9.52 12.58
CA GLU A 42 0.18 9.52 13.19
C GLU A 42 1.17 10.47 12.51
N GLN A 43 0.69 11.25 11.52
CA GLN A 43 1.51 12.20 10.76
C GLN A 43 2.75 11.55 10.13
N LEU A 44 2.62 10.31 9.67
CA LEU A 44 3.70 9.55 9.06
C LEU A 44 3.98 10.04 7.62
N ASN A 45 5.25 10.27 7.32
CA ASN A 45 5.68 10.64 5.97
C ASN A 45 5.99 9.37 5.15
N LEU A 46 4.98 8.80 4.51
CA LEU A 46 5.11 7.55 3.76
C LEU A 46 6.04 7.69 2.54
N ALA A 47 6.86 6.68 2.27
CA ALA A 47 7.63 6.52 1.05
C ALA A 47 7.06 5.41 0.16
N THR A 48 6.93 4.19 0.70
CA THR A 48 6.33 3.05 -0.01
C THR A 48 5.36 2.27 0.87
N ILE A 49 4.42 1.60 0.23
CA ILE A 49 3.52 0.60 0.84
C ILE A 49 3.58 -0.65 -0.05
N ASP A 50 3.80 -1.82 0.53
CA ASP A 50 3.84 -3.09 -0.18
C ASP A 50 2.78 -4.05 0.39
N LEU A 51 1.78 -4.34 -0.45
CA LEU A 51 0.65 -5.22 -0.12
C LEU A 51 0.72 -6.56 -0.87
N ARG A 52 1.88 -6.87 -1.48
CA ARG A 52 2.07 -8.14 -2.20
C ARG A 52 2.28 -9.31 -1.25
N PHE A 53 2.69 -9.05 -0.01
CA PHE A 53 3.06 -10.07 0.98
C PHE A 53 1.88 -10.58 1.83
N GLY A 54 0.76 -10.91 1.19
CA GLY A 54 -0.40 -11.55 1.85
C GLY A 54 -0.97 -10.70 3.00
N LEU A 55 -1.07 -11.27 4.21
CA LEU A 55 -1.68 -10.63 5.40
C LEU A 55 -0.74 -9.68 6.16
N ARG A 56 0.45 -9.39 5.64
CA ARG A 56 1.46 -8.56 6.31
C ARG A 56 1.83 -7.37 5.44
N PRO A 57 1.00 -6.30 5.45
CA PRO A 57 1.38 -5.07 4.78
C PRO A 57 2.67 -4.50 5.38
N VAL A 58 3.57 -4.01 4.52
CA VAL A 58 4.79 -3.32 4.94
C VAL A 58 4.76 -1.91 4.36
N TYR A 59 5.14 -0.91 5.15
CA TYR A 59 5.35 0.44 4.65
C TYR A 59 6.70 0.99 5.10
N THR A 60 7.24 1.92 4.33
CA THR A 60 8.48 2.64 4.65
C THR A 60 8.17 4.12 4.80
N LEU A 61 9.02 4.82 5.55
CA LEU A 61 8.92 6.26 5.77
C LEU A 61 10.04 6.98 5.01
N LYS A 62 9.77 8.20 4.56
CA LYS A 62 10.79 9.12 4.08
C LYS A 62 11.66 9.55 5.27
N GLN A 63 12.98 9.56 5.06
CA GLN A 63 13.95 10.14 5.99
C GLN A 63 13.88 11.66 5.95
#